data_AF-A0A937MXF7-F1
#
_entry.id   AF-A0A937MXF7-F1
#
_cell.length_a   1.000
_cell.length_b   1.000
_cell.length_c   1.000
_cell.angle_alpha   90.00
_cell.angle_beta   90.00
_cell.angle_gamma   90.00
#
_symmetry.space_group_name_H-M   'P 1'
#
loop_
_entity.id
_entity.type
_entity.pdbx_description
1 polymer ?
#
loop_
_entity_poly.entity_id
_entity_poly.type
_entity_poly.pdbx_seq_one_letter_code
_entity_poly.pdbx_strand_id
1 'polypeptide(L)'
;MADVVHFFAYNELINEDFFKEKGLEYLFKSSVTLSAWQLVFNKIPIDNKGVEGLGLANIEPTNDNAGMMHGELYAMDEKFLPQLDKLFGHPDEYQRKVMRFNRHDFTMINGLTYIARPDKIQRGLKPDKATMKILRKAKKLFPMLYFSRMMNTPTCD
;
A
#
# COMPACT_ATOMS: atom_id res chain seq x y z
N MET A 1 -13.12 -24.51 7.91
CA MET A 1 -12.27 -23.97 6.85
C MET A 1 -12.12 -22.50 7.16
N ALA A 2 -10.89 -21.98 7.30
CA ALA A 2 -10.72 -20.54 7.44
C ALA A 2 -11.02 -19.90 6.09
N ASP A 3 -11.90 -18.91 6.06
CA ASP A 3 -12.12 -18.11 4.86
C ASP A 3 -10.83 -17.33 4.58
N VAL A 4 -10.36 -17.40 3.34
CA VAL A 4 -9.09 -16.79 2.92
C VAL A 4 -9.38 -15.51 2.17
N VAL A 5 -8.77 -14.42 2.62
CA VAL A 5 -8.80 -13.12 1.95
C VAL A 5 -7.46 -12.82 1.30
N HIS A 6 -7.51 -12.14 0.15
CA HIS A 6 -6.32 -11.65 -0.53
C HIS A 6 -6.19 -10.16 -0.27
N PHE A 7 -5.14 -9.72 0.43
CA PHE A 7 -4.86 -8.32 0.74
C PHE A 7 -3.67 -7.81 -0.06
N PHE A 8 -3.86 -6.71 -0.78
CA PHE A 8 -2.81 -6.04 -1.55
C PHE A 8 -2.19 -4.91 -0.74
N ALA A 9 -0.92 -5.09 -0.36
CA ALA A 9 -0.11 -4.07 0.26
C ALA A 9 0.69 -3.29 -0.79
N TYR A 10 0.67 -1.97 -0.66
CA TYR A 10 1.45 -1.03 -1.46
C TYR A 10 2.32 -0.08 -0.62
N ASN A 11 2.15 -0.12 0.71
CA ASN A 11 2.78 0.77 1.68
C ASN A 11 3.84 0.00 2.50
N GLU A 12 4.14 0.47 3.72
CA GLU A 12 5.09 -0.17 4.64
C GLU A 12 4.80 -1.66 4.89
N LEU A 13 3.54 -2.09 4.76
CA LEU A 13 3.13 -3.50 4.91
C LEU A 13 3.71 -4.42 3.84
N ILE A 14 4.31 -3.91 2.76
CA ILE A 14 5.12 -4.73 1.83
C ILE A 14 6.35 -5.31 2.54
N ASN A 15 6.90 -4.59 3.53
CA ASN A 15 8.02 -5.08 4.30
C ASN A 15 7.54 -6.16 5.27
N GLU A 16 8.08 -7.37 5.15
CA GLU A 16 7.63 -8.53 5.92
C GLU A 16 7.89 -8.40 7.43
N ASP A 17 9.01 -7.79 7.82
CA ASP A 17 9.30 -7.53 9.23
C ASP A 17 8.25 -6.58 9.82
N PHE A 18 7.96 -5.49 9.11
CA PHE A 18 6.91 -4.53 9.51
C PHE A 18 5.51 -5.16 9.51
N PHE A 19 5.20 -6.02 8.53
CA PHE A 19 3.93 -6.75 8.45
C PHE A 19 3.71 -7.62 9.69
N LYS A 20 4.75 -8.37 10.10
CA LYS A 20 4.72 -9.22 11.30
C LYS A 20 4.71 -8.40 12.59
N GLU A 21 5.47 -7.30 12.67
CA GLU A 21 5.43 -6.35 13.80
C GLU A 21 4.02 -5.75 14.00
N LYS A 22 3.23 -5.60 12.93
CA LYS A 22 1.82 -5.21 13.02
C LYS A 22 0.90 -6.32 13.50
N GLY A 23 1.41 -7.52 13.78
CA GLY A 23 0.67 -8.67 14.28
C GLY A 23 -0.14 -9.38 13.19
N LEU A 24 0.25 -9.25 11.92
CA LEU A 24 -0.40 -9.90 10.79
C LEU A 24 0.38 -11.15 10.37
N GLU A 25 -0.33 -12.16 9.91
CA GLU A 25 0.24 -13.38 9.33
C GLU A 25 -0.40 -13.68 7.97
N TYR A 26 0.30 -14.42 7.13
CA TYR A 26 -0.18 -14.83 5.82
C TYR A 26 0.16 -16.29 5.55
N LEU A 27 -0.66 -16.92 4.70
CA LEU A 27 -0.46 -18.29 4.22
C LEU A 27 0.46 -18.30 3.00
N PHE A 28 0.18 -17.40 2.05
CA PHE A 28 0.97 -17.24 0.82
C PHE A 28 1.14 -15.76 0.49
N LYS A 29 2.24 -15.45 -0.19
CA LYS A 29 2.56 -14.11 -0.68
C LYS A 29 2.97 -14.19 -2.14
N SER A 30 2.52 -13.24 -2.95
CA SER A 30 2.97 -13.10 -4.34
C SER A 30 3.10 -11.65 -4.73
N SER A 31 4.19 -11.31 -5.43
CA SER A 31 4.34 -10.04 -6.11
C SER A 31 3.35 -9.91 -7.25
N VAL A 32 2.65 -8.78 -7.30
CA VAL A 32 1.62 -8.49 -8.31
C VAL A 32 1.73 -7.04 -8.80
N THR A 33 1.03 -6.75 -9.89
CA THR A 33 0.90 -5.39 -10.43
C THR A 33 -0.55 -4.95 -10.48
N LEU A 34 -0.75 -3.63 -10.35
CA LEU A 34 -2.01 -2.96 -10.58
C LEU A 34 -1.83 -1.92 -11.70
N SER A 35 -2.52 -2.14 -12.82
CA SER A 35 -2.46 -1.29 -14.01
C SER A 35 -3.34 -0.05 -13.87
N ALA A 36 -2.93 1.07 -14.46
CA ALA A 36 -3.57 2.39 -14.41
C ALA A 36 -3.67 3.04 -13.02
N TRP A 37 -2.82 2.62 -12.08
CA TRP A 37 -2.73 3.20 -10.73
C TRP A 37 -1.29 3.56 -10.37
N GLN A 38 -1.15 4.48 -9.42
CA GLN A 38 0.13 4.91 -8.87
C GLN A 38 0.09 5.02 -7.35
N LEU A 39 1.24 4.76 -6.73
CA LEU A 39 1.49 5.07 -5.32
C LEU A 39 1.72 6.57 -5.18
N VAL A 40 1.00 7.19 -4.24
CA VAL A 40 1.13 8.60 -3.86
C VAL A 40 1.19 8.73 -2.34
N PHE A 41 1.70 9.85 -1.84
CA PHE A 41 1.76 10.14 -0.41
C PHE A 41 0.86 11.33 -0.07
N ASN A 42 -0.43 11.20 -0.40
CA ASN A 42 -1.41 12.29 -0.29
C ASN A 42 -2.41 12.09 0.85
N LYS A 43 -2.33 10.99 1.63
CA LYS A 43 -3.24 10.79 2.77
C LYS A 43 -2.80 11.69 3.94
N ILE A 44 -3.70 12.58 4.37
CA ILE A 44 -3.54 13.39 5.57
C ILE A 44 -3.45 12.46 6.80
N PRO A 45 -2.39 12.52 7.63
CA PRO A 45 -2.33 11.73 8.86
C PRO A 45 -3.38 12.21 9.89
N ILE A 46 -3.92 11.30 10.71
CA ILE A 46 -4.78 11.70 11.85
C ILE A 46 -3.97 12.53 12.84
N ASP A 47 -2.73 12.13 13.09
CA ASP A 47 -1.75 12.82 13.92
C ASP A 47 -0.45 12.97 13.13
N ASN A 48 -0.08 14.21 12.83
CA ASN A 48 1.14 14.51 12.08
C ASN A 48 2.40 14.55 12.96
N LYS A 49 2.27 14.41 14.29
CA LYS A 49 3.36 14.46 15.27
C LYS A 49 4.26 15.70 15.13
N GLY A 50 3.70 16.81 14.66
CA GLY A 50 4.42 18.06 14.43
C GLY A 50 5.23 18.13 13.12
N VAL A 51 5.12 17.13 12.23
CA VAL A 51 5.80 17.15 10.92
C VAL A 51 4.91 17.83 9.89
N GLU A 52 5.31 19.01 9.44
CA GLU A 52 4.59 19.77 8.41
C GLU A 52 4.70 19.10 7.03
N GLY A 53 3.60 19.04 6.30
CA GLY A 53 3.57 18.44 4.95
C GLY A 53 3.64 16.91 4.94
N LEU A 54 3.52 16.23 6.08
CA LEU A 54 3.51 14.77 6.16
C LEU A 54 2.29 14.19 5.43
N GLY A 55 2.54 13.21 4.57
CA GLY A 55 1.56 12.42 3.84
C GLY A 55 1.81 10.93 3.96
N LEU A 56 0.75 10.18 4.24
CA LEU A 56 0.76 8.73 4.29
C LEU A 56 0.50 8.14 2.89
N ALA A 57 0.93 6.89 2.72
CA ALA A 57 0.81 6.18 1.45
C ALA A 57 -0.66 5.92 1.07
N ASN A 58 -1.01 6.26 -0.16
CA ASN A 58 -2.30 6.03 -0.79
C ASN A 58 -2.11 5.65 -2.26
N ILE A 59 -3.16 5.23 -2.93
CA ILE A 59 -3.15 4.95 -4.37
C ILE A 59 -4.22 5.79 -5.09
N GLU A 60 -3.90 6.21 -6.30
CA GLU A 60 -4.85 6.91 -7.17
C GLU A 60 -4.71 6.44 -8.63
N PRO A 61 -5.78 6.55 -9.44
CA PRO A 61 -5.69 6.30 -10.87
C PRO A 61 -4.68 7.25 -11.54
N THR A 62 -3.94 6.75 -12.52
CA THR A 62 -3.11 7.60 -13.38
C THR A 62 -3.93 8.29 -14.45
N ASN A 63 -3.58 9.53 -14.81
CA ASN A 63 -4.33 10.33 -15.78
C ASN A 63 -4.39 9.74 -17.21
N ASP A 64 -3.40 8.92 -17.58
CA ASP A 64 -3.20 8.40 -18.95
C ASP A 64 -3.42 6.88 -19.07
N ASN A 65 -3.88 6.23 -18.00
CA ASN A 65 -3.96 4.77 -17.87
C ASN A 65 -2.64 4.00 -18.14
N ALA A 66 -1.51 4.69 -18.26
CA ALA A 66 -0.20 4.08 -18.49
C ALA A 66 0.52 3.71 -17.18
N GLY A 67 -0.07 4.08 -16.04
CA GLY A 67 0.42 3.70 -14.72
C GLY A 67 0.55 2.19 -14.55
N MET A 68 1.59 1.78 -13.84
CA MET A 68 1.70 0.42 -13.33
C MET A 68 2.38 0.49 -11.98
N MET A 69 1.65 0.10 -10.94
CA MET A 69 2.20 0.01 -9.60
C MET A 69 2.47 -1.44 -9.22
N HIS A 70 3.55 -1.64 -8.47
CA HIS A 70 3.93 -2.93 -7.91
C HIS A 70 3.57 -2.98 -6.42
N GLY A 71 3.19 -4.16 -5.96
CA GLY A 71 3.02 -4.44 -4.55
C GLY A 71 2.93 -5.94 -4.28
N GLU A 72 2.62 -6.28 -3.04
CA GLU A 72 2.54 -7.66 -2.58
C GLU A 72 1.09 -8.03 -2.28
N LEU A 73 0.66 -9.17 -2.78
CA LEU A 73 -0.63 -9.76 -2.45
C LEU A 73 -0.43 -10.89 -1.44
N TYR A 74 -1.05 -10.73 -0.27
CA TYR A 74 -1.03 -11.67 0.83
C TYR A 74 -2.34 -12.45 0.85
N ALA A 75 -2.28 -13.78 0.71
CA ALA A 75 -3.38 -14.66 1.05
C ALA A 75 -3.32 -14.94 2.55
N MET A 76 -4.36 -14.57 3.29
CA MET A 76 -4.38 -14.62 4.75
C MET A 76 -5.76 -15.03 5.28
N ASP A 77 -5.79 -15.48 6.53
CA ASP A 77 -7.03 -15.82 7.23
C ASP A 77 -7.89 -14.55 7.43
N GLU A 78 -9.17 -14.63 7.12
CA GLU A 78 -10.12 -13.52 7.25
C GLU A 78 -10.17 -12.94 8.67
N LYS A 79 -9.77 -13.70 9.70
CA LYS A 79 -9.67 -13.20 11.08
C LYS A 79 -8.79 -11.95 11.23
N PHE A 80 -7.85 -11.70 10.30
CA PHE A 80 -6.98 -10.53 10.30
C PHE A 80 -7.62 -9.28 9.67
N LEU A 81 -8.78 -9.43 9.02
CA LEU A 81 -9.45 -8.33 8.34
C LEU A 81 -9.86 -7.18 9.28
N PRO A 82 -10.39 -7.41 10.51
CA PRO A 82 -10.64 -6.33 11.47
C PRO A 82 -9.36 -5.58 11.89
N GLN A 83 -8.22 -6.26 11.92
CA GLN A 83 -6.94 -5.64 12.26
C GLN A 83 -6.41 -4.78 11.10
N LEU A 84 -6.57 -5.23 9.86
CA LEU A 84 -6.32 -4.39 8.68
C LEU A 84 -7.21 -3.15 8.69
N ASP A 85 -8.51 -3.30 8.97
CA ASP A 85 -9.42 -2.16 9.07
C ASP A 85 -8.96 -1.15 10.11
N LYS A 86 -8.51 -1.62 11.27
CA LYS A 86 -7.96 -0.75 12.31
C LYS A 86 -6.69 -0.03 11.85
N LEU A 87 -5.77 -0.72 11.17
CA LEU A 87 -4.53 -0.11 10.65
C LEU A 87 -4.80 0.97 9.61
N PHE A 88 -5.83 0.78 8.79
CA PHE A 88 -6.24 1.72 7.75
C PHE A 88 -7.34 2.68 8.22
N GLY A 89 -7.77 2.65 9.49
CA GLY A 89 -8.89 3.47 9.98
C GLY A 89 -10.16 3.32 9.14
N HIS A 90 -10.43 2.14 8.61
CA HIS A 90 -11.62 1.85 7.82
C HIS A 90 -12.88 1.88 8.71
N PRO A 91 -14.00 2.50 8.27
CA PRO A 91 -14.26 3.12 6.97
C PRO A 91 -14.03 4.64 6.89
N ASP A 92 -13.52 5.27 7.94
CA ASP A 92 -13.48 6.73 8.08
C ASP A 92 -12.26 7.38 7.45
N GLU A 93 -11.15 6.66 7.34
CA GLU A 93 -9.89 7.18 6.79
C GLU A 93 -9.60 6.60 5.41
N TYR A 94 -9.75 5.27 5.28
CA TYR A 94 -9.63 4.55 4.02
C TYR A 94 -10.87 3.70 3.76
N GLN A 95 -11.20 3.54 2.48
CA GLN A 95 -12.23 2.63 1.99
C GLN A 95 -11.59 1.35 1.48
N ARG A 96 -12.15 0.22 1.87
CA ARG A 96 -11.81 -1.08 1.31
C ARG A 96 -12.37 -1.19 -0.11
N LYS A 97 -11.55 -1.61 -1.06
CA LYS A 97 -11.97 -1.90 -2.44
C LYS A 97 -11.45 -3.26 -2.89
N VAL A 98 -12.30 -4.01 -3.59
CA VAL A 98 -11.88 -5.18 -4.35
C VAL A 98 -11.33 -4.69 -5.69
N MET A 99 -10.08 -5.03 -5.97
CA MET A 99 -9.36 -4.66 -7.17
C MET A 99 -8.83 -5.93 -7.84
N ARG A 100 -8.52 -5.83 -9.14
CA ARG A 100 -7.97 -6.94 -9.92
C ARG A 100 -6.49 -6.70 -10.17
N PHE A 101 -5.67 -7.68 -9.79
CA PHE A 101 -4.21 -7.61 -9.86
C PHE A 101 -3.67 -8.64 -10.86
N ASN A 102 -2.58 -8.29 -11.54
CA ASN A 102 -1.89 -9.18 -12.46
C ASN A 102 -0.71 -9.83 -11.75
N ARG A 103 -0.71 -11.17 -11.68
CA ARG A 103 0.44 -11.95 -11.23
C ARG A 103 1.46 -12.09 -12.36
N HIS A 104 2.69 -12.49 -12.00
CA HIS A 104 3.78 -12.69 -12.97
C HIS A 104 3.51 -13.80 -13.99
N ASP A 105 2.61 -14.74 -13.69
CA ASP A 105 2.16 -15.82 -14.58
C ASP A 105 1.01 -15.38 -15.51
N PHE A 106 0.74 -14.08 -15.61
CA PHE A 106 -0.36 -13.47 -16.37
C PHE A 106 -1.77 -13.85 -15.89
N THR A 107 -1.89 -14.49 -14.73
CA THR A 107 -3.20 -14.72 -14.11
C THR A 107 -3.69 -13.46 -13.41
N MET A 108 -5.00 -13.24 -13.48
CA MET A 108 -5.67 -12.17 -12.76
C MET A 108 -6.26 -12.69 -11.45
N ILE A 109 -6.05 -11.95 -10.37
CA ILE A 109 -6.58 -12.29 -9.05
C ILE A 109 -7.29 -11.09 -8.44
N ASN A 110 -8.45 -11.33 -7.83
CA ASN A 110 -9.16 -10.31 -7.07
C ASN A 110 -8.57 -10.23 -5.66
N GLY A 111 -8.36 -9.01 -5.17
CA GLY A 111 -7.89 -8.78 -3.81
C GLY A 111 -8.44 -7.47 -3.23
N LEU A 112 -8.45 -7.40 -1.91
CA LEU A 112 -8.80 -6.23 -1.14
C LEU A 112 -7.60 -5.29 -1.07
N THR A 113 -7.84 -4.01 -1.25
CA THR A 113 -6.89 -2.96 -0.91
C THR A 113 -7.63 -1.81 -0.24
N TYR A 114 -6.87 -0.87 0.31
CA TYR A 114 -7.41 0.30 1.00
C TYR A 114 -7.05 1.54 0.21
N ILE A 115 -8.02 2.44 0.04
CA ILE A 115 -7.84 3.71 -0.68
C ILE A 115 -8.34 4.82 0.22
N ALA A 116 -7.54 5.85 0.44
CA ALA A 116 -7.92 6.97 1.29
C ALA A 116 -9.21 7.61 0.78
N ARG A 117 -10.07 8.05 1.71
CA ARG A 117 -11.30 8.75 1.32
C ARG A 117 -10.97 10.09 0.64
N PRO A 118 -11.84 10.57 -0.27
CA PRO A 118 -11.63 11.86 -0.94
C PRO A 118 -11.52 13.06 0.01
N ASP A 119 -12.25 13.04 1.14
CA ASP A 119 -12.21 14.09 2.18
C ASP A 119 -10.98 14.00 3.10
N LYS A 120 -10.14 12.99 2.87
CA LYS A 120 -9.01 12.61 3.72
C LYS A 120 -7.68 12.74 3.00
N ILE A 121 -7.64 13.30 1.80
CA ILE A 121 -6.43 13.47 0.99
C ILE A 121 -6.11 14.95 0.75
N GLN A 122 -4.84 15.27 0.57
CA GLN A 122 -4.36 16.61 0.21
C GLN A 122 -3.16 16.53 -0.72
N ARG A 123 -3.13 17.41 -1.73
CA ARG A 123 -1.99 17.50 -2.67
C ARG A 123 -0.76 18.14 -2.02
N GLY A 124 0.41 17.75 -2.49
CA GLY A 124 1.69 18.33 -2.07
C GLY A 124 2.27 17.75 -0.77
N LEU A 125 1.57 16.80 -0.15
CA LEU A 125 2.10 16.04 0.98
C LEU A 125 3.21 15.07 0.54
N LYS A 126 4.06 14.70 1.49
CA LYS A 126 5.26 13.88 1.26
C LYS A 126 5.45 12.87 2.40
N PRO A 127 6.05 11.70 2.12
CA PRO A 127 6.41 10.77 3.18
C PRO A 127 7.52 11.34 4.07
N ASP A 128 7.68 10.77 5.27
CA ASP A 128 8.88 11.00 6.08
C ASP A 128 10.02 10.03 5.69
N LYS A 129 11.22 10.32 6.19
CA LYS A 129 12.40 9.45 6.02
C LYS A 129 12.20 8.08 6.65
N ALA A 130 11.40 7.96 7.70
CA ALA A 130 11.17 6.69 8.40
C ALA A 130 10.39 5.70 7.52
N THR A 131 9.27 6.12 6.93
CA THR A 131 8.49 5.36 5.95
C THR A 131 9.35 5.01 4.74
N MET A 132 10.10 5.98 4.19
CA MET A 132 10.98 5.70 3.05
C MET A 132 12.09 4.70 3.38
N LYS A 133 12.61 4.69 4.61
CA LYS A 133 13.59 3.70 5.08
C LYS A 133 13.00 2.29 5.12
N ILE A 134 11.74 2.14 5.53
CA ILE A 134 11.04 0.84 5.51
C ILE A 134 10.86 0.36 4.07
N LEU A 135 10.34 1.22 3.18
CA LEU A 135 10.16 0.90 1.76
C LEU A 135 11.49 0.55 1.07
N ARG A 136 12.59 1.21 1.45
CA ARG A 136 13.93 0.90 0.94
C ARG A 136 14.38 -0.53 1.26
N LYS A 137 14.00 -1.07 2.43
CA LYS A 137 14.31 -2.46 2.80
C LYS A 137 13.58 -3.47 1.92
N ALA A 138 12.45 -3.09 1.32
CA ALA A 138 11.68 -3.91 0.40
C ALA A 138 12.23 -3.91 -1.05
N LYS A 139 13.42 -3.34 -1.31
CA LYS A 139 14.03 -3.24 -2.66
C LYS A 139 13.94 -4.52 -3.49
N LYS A 140 14.15 -5.69 -2.88
CA LYS A 140 14.18 -6.99 -3.58
C LYS A 140 12.81 -7.42 -4.14
N LEU A 141 11.71 -6.79 -3.71
CA LEU A 141 10.35 -7.10 -4.12
C LEU A 141 9.89 -6.31 -5.35
N PHE A 142 10.70 -5.36 -5.82
CA PHE A 142 10.33 -4.45 -6.90
C PHE A 142 11.27 -4.56 -8.10
N PRO A 143 10.75 -4.40 -9.33
CA PRO A 143 11.61 -4.11 -10.47
C PRO A 143 12.39 -2.82 -10.23
N MET A 144 13.66 -2.81 -10.68
CA MET A 144 14.58 -1.71 -10.41
C MET A 144 14.03 -0.35 -10.85
N LEU A 145 13.40 -0.27 -12.03
CA LEU A 145 12.86 1.00 -12.54
C LEU A 145 11.73 1.55 -11.66
N TYR A 146 10.84 0.68 -11.19
CA TYR A 146 9.76 1.08 -10.28
C TYR A 146 10.33 1.54 -8.93
N PHE A 147 11.26 0.76 -8.38
CA PHE A 147 11.92 1.10 -7.12
C PHE A 147 12.67 2.43 -7.19
N SER A 148 13.44 2.68 -8.27
CA SER A 148 14.14 3.95 -8.47
C SER A 148 13.20 5.14 -8.54
N ARG A 149 12.06 5.02 -9.23
CA ARG A 149 11.02 6.08 -9.26
C ARG A 149 10.45 6.34 -7.87
N MET A 150 10.13 5.29 -7.12
CA MET A 150 9.65 5.41 -5.74
C MET A 150 10.68 6.09 -4.83
N MET A 151 11.97 5.74 -4.96
CA MET A 151 13.05 6.32 -4.16
C MET A 151 13.40 7.77 -4.52
N ASN A 152 12.94 8.27 -5.68
CA ASN A 152 13.05 9.69 -6.04
C ASN A 152 11.98 10.57 -5.39
N THR A 153 11.04 9.98 -4.62
CA THR A 153 10.03 10.74 -3.89
C THR A 153 10.70 11.60 -2.82
N PRO A 154 10.53 12.94 -2.84
CA PRO A 154 11.06 13.81 -1.80
C PRO A 154 10.40 13.54 -0.45
N THR A 155 11.16 13.61 0.64
CA THR A 155 10.63 13.54 2.00
C THR A 155 10.23 14.93 2.52
N CYS A 156 9.35 14.99 3.53
CA CYS A 156 9.02 16.23 4.24
C CYS A 156 10.11 16.67 5.24
N ASP A 157 10.96 15.75 5.67
CA ASP A 157 12.03 15.93 6.67
C ASP A 157 13.44 15.70 6.09
#